data_AF-A0A6C2YIU6-F1
#
_entry.id   AF-A0A6C2YIU6-F1
#
_cell.length_a   1.000
_cell.length_b   1.000
_cell.length_c   1.000
_cell.angle_alpha   90.00
_cell.angle_beta   90.00
_cell.angle_gamma   90.00
#
_symmetry.space_group_name_H-M   'P 1'
#
loop_
_entity.id
_entity.type
_entity.pdbx_description
1 polymer ?
#
loop_
_entity_poly.entity_id
_entity_poly.type
_entity_poly.pdbx_seq_one_letter_code
_entity_poly.pdbx_strand_id
1 'polypeptide(L)'
;MSGYHHASCRGIGLIALICGVLFAGSTGAQDLDSTLFLMVRAGPSLTEQKIEATLTSGLREAKCTIDGRPQVKKISPIVYEEVESLISAPPGEPGAEAAEAINIRTLPTREPISEFRLKSPSQILKSLTVTYEKAGKVTYKPTAPEKNGPLTLIVPGRYGLKLDPADRPLNYDAVISELGKDDETMSSKWPERDQFFVVTMRNFRGSKETLFRVVQNGDLVANPLQNIRLGRDFTFVFANMDSLVPTAPELIEGNELIVQVPAPNGRSPRRVWMMFPLTKEQMAKERDNFRKFTSTELPDEIRKNAILATQPATIAHNTPASWIEIPRESANSRSFLRRLPLEDPSKLGESFPTLGRLLVYEFDNGTPEAIEMQHPTYDRTYVLDEEMKTWASALQRSGKGTPPKKANDSKNPNDSK
;
A
#
# COMPACT_ATOMS: atom_id res chain seq x y z
N MET A 1 50.50 -45.00 43.59
CA MET A 1 51.38 -46.18 43.52
C MET A 1 50.87 -47.07 42.40
N SER A 2 51.75 -47.41 41.44
CA SER A 2 51.60 -48.28 40.26
C SER A 2 50.39 -48.04 39.33
N GLY A 3 50.50 -47.65 38.06
CA GLY A 3 51.62 -47.73 37.12
C GLY A 3 51.67 -49.08 36.41
N TYR A 4 51.18 -49.17 35.18
CA TYR A 4 51.75 -50.00 34.11
C TYR A 4 51.36 -49.47 32.71
N HIS A 5 52.40 -49.23 31.92
CA HIS A 5 52.39 -48.89 30.50
C HIS A 5 52.16 -50.14 29.64
N HIS A 6 51.55 -49.96 28.45
CA HIS A 6 52.12 -50.53 27.23
C HIS A 6 51.81 -49.65 26.02
N ALA A 7 52.86 -49.40 25.25
CA ALA A 7 52.88 -48.64 24.01
C ALA A 7 52.85 -49.58 22.79
N SER A 8 52.48 -49.00 21.63
CA SER A 8 53.25 -49.06 20.36
C SER A 8 52.42 -49.44 19.13
N CYS A 9 52.49 -48.58 18.11
CA CYS A 9 53.11 -48.82 16.80
C CYS A 9 52.33 -48.25 15.60
N ARG A 10 53.10 -47.64 14.71
CA ARG A 10 52.74 -46.85 13.53
C ARG A 10 52.37 -47.74 12.33
N GLY A 11 51.54 -47.21 11.43
CA GLY A 11 51.39 -47.70 10.06
C GLY A 11 51.23 -46.53 9.09
N ILE A 12 52.31 -46.21 8.37
CA ILE A 12 52.34 -45.31 7.22
C ILE A 12 51.75 -46.07 6.01
N GLY A 13 50.84 -45.44 5.28
CA GLY A 13 50.30 -45.97 4.03
C GLY A 13 50.00 -44.84 3.05
N LEU A 14 51.00 -44.50 2.24
CA LEU A 14 50.93 -43.61 1.08
C LEU A 14 50.44 -44.43 -0.12
N ILE A 15 49.29 -44.08 -0.71
CA ILE A 15 48.95 -44.44 -2.10
C ILE A 15 48.40 -43.18 -2.79
N ALA A 16 49.09 -42.79 -3.86
CA ALA A 16 48.73 -41.69 -4.73
C ALA A 16 48.01 -42.20 -5.99
N LEU A 17 47.06 -41.37 -6.45
CA LEU A 17 46.57 -41.13 -7.81
C LEU A 17 45.91 -42.29 -8.60
N ILE A 18 44.67 -42.04 -9.06
CA ILE A 18 44.36 -41.84 -10.49
C ILE A 18 42.99 -41.16 -10.64
N CYS A 19 42.96 -40.26 -11.63
CA CYS A 19 41.88 -39.42 -12.11
C CYS A 19 40.50 -40.06 -12.23
N GLY A 20 39.50 -39.35 -11.72
CA GLY A 20 38.12 -39.40 -12.16
C GLY A 20 37.56 -37.99 -12.18
N VAL A 21 37.85 -37.24 -13.25
CA VAL A 21 37.12 -36.02 -13.58
C VAL A 21 35.69 -36.45 -13.89
N LEU A 22 34.81 -36.37 -12.89
CA LEU A 22 33.38 -36.26 -13.12
C LEU A 22 33.03 -34.78 -12.93
N PHE A 23 32.90 -34.10 -14.06
CA PHE A 23 32.03 -32.93 -14.16
C PHE A 23 30.63 -33.36 -13.72
N ALA A 24 30.34 -33.26 -12.42
CA ALA A 24 28.99 -32.99 -11.99
C ALA A 24 28.71 -31.57 -12.47
N GLY A 25 28.14 -31.47 -13.67
CA GLY A 25 27.59 -30.22 -14.17
C GLY A 25 26.69 -29.68 -13.07
N SER A 26 27.09 -28.56 -12.47
CA SER A 26 26.18 -27.73 -11.73
C SER A 26 25.05 -27.42 -12.71
N THR A 27 23.92 -28.08 -12.52
CA THR A 27 22.66 -27.66 -13.11
C THR A 27 22.56 -26.18 -12.80
N GLY A 28 22.69 -25.35 -13.84
CA GLY A 28 22.52 -23.91 -13.75
C GLY A 28 21.10 -23.66 -13.30
N ALA A 29 20.89 -23.62 -11.98
CA ALA A 29 19.81 -22.86 -11.40
C ALA A 29 20.03 -21.46 -11.93
N GLN A 30 19.16 -21.02 -12.84
CA GLN A 30 19.06 -19.62 -13.18
C GLN A 30 18.97 -18.88 -11.85
N ASP A 31 20.02 -18.13 -11.51
CA ASP A 31 20.00 -17.14 -10.44
C ASP A 31 18.90 -16.16 -10.82
N LEU A 32 17.67 -16.47 -10.42
CA LEU A 32 16.57 -15.53 -10.53
C LEU A 32 16.94 -14.38 -9.60
N ASP A 33 17.21 -13.23 -10.21
CA ASP A 33 17.44 -11.97 -9.53
C ASP A 33 16.37 -11.79 -8.45
N SER A 34 16.75 -12.05 -7.20
CA SER A 34 15.80 -12.08 -6.08
C SER A 34 16.09 -10.92 -5.16
N THR A 35 15.04 -10.21 -4.75
CA THR A 35 15.19 -9.21 -3.69
C THR A 35 15.16 -9.93 -2.34
N LEU A 36 16.22 -9.78 -1.56
CA LEU A 36 16.29 -10.33 -0.22
C LEU A 36 15.79 -9.27 0.79
N PHE A 37 14.72 -9.62 1.51
CA PHE A 37 14.21 -8.84 2.63
C PHE A 37 14.68 -9.47 3.94
N LEU A 38 15.20 -8.66 4.86
CA LEU A 38 15.48 -9.08 6.23
C LEU A 38 14.72 -8.20 7.20
N MET A 39 14.07 -8.84 8.17
CA MET A 39 13.51 -8.13 9.31
C MET A 39 14.46 -8.30 10.48
N VAL A 40 14.95 -7.19 11.01
CA VAL A 40 16.00 -7.16 12.04
C VAL A 40 15.42 -6.57 13.30
N ARG A 41 15.39 -7.37 14.37
CA ARG A 41 15.24 -6.90 15.75
C ARG A 41 16.63 -6.63 16.30
N ALA A 42 16.86 -5.43 16.79
CA ALA A 42 18.16 -5.00 17.29
C ALA A 42 18.03 -4.24 18.61
N GLY A 43 19.07 -4.28 19.44
CA GLY A 43 19.11 -3.50 20.67
C GLY A 43 19.04 -1.97 20.40
N PRO A 44 18.78 -1.17 21.44
CA PRO A 44 18.53 0.27 21.34
C PRO A 44 19.71 1.09 20.77
N SER A 45 20.93 0.54 20.81
CA SER A 45 22.17 1.21 20.40
C SER A 45 22.58 0.95 18.94
N LEU A 46 21.87 0.05 18.24
CA LEU A 46 22.13 -0.27 16.85
C LEU A 46 21.35 0.70 15.95
N THR A 47 22.04 1.33 15.00
CA THR A 47 21.46 2.32 14.08
C THR A 47 21.37 1.75 12.66
N GLU A 48 20.57 2.40 11.80
CA GLU A 48 20.46 2.03 10.38
C GLU A 48 21.83 1.96 9.70
N GLN A 49 22.70 2.94 9.96
CA GLN A 49 24.07 3.00 9.42
C GLN A 49 24.95 1.84 9.88
N LYS A 50 24.83 1.42 11.16
CA LYS A 50 25.58 0.26 11.67
C LYS A 50 25.11 -1.04 11.02
N ILE A 51 23.80 -1.20 10.81
CA ILE A 51 23.23 -2.36 10.12
C ILE A 51 23.69 -2.38 8.65
N GLU A 52 23.60 -1.25 7.95
CA GLU A 52 24.06 -1.11 6.55
C GLU A 52 25.54 -1.46 6.42
N ALA A 53 26.40 -0.89 7.28
CA ALA A 53 27.84 -1.16 7.25
C ALA A 53 28.16 -2.64 7.52
N THR A 54 27.46 -3.25 8.49
CA THR A 54 27.61 -4.68 8.83
C THR A 54 27.25 -5.56 7.64
N LEU A 55 26.10 -5.31 7.01
CA LEU A 55 25.66 -6.08 5.85
C LEU A 55 26.54 -5.85 4.63
N THR A 56 27.05 -4.63 4.44
CA THR A 56 27.98 -4.31 3.34
C THR A 56 29.29 -5.07 3.49
N SER A 57 29.86 -5.13 4.71
CA SER A 57 31.02 -5.96 5.00
C SER A 57 30.71 -7.45 4.81
N GLY A 58 29.56 -7.90 5.33
CA GLY A 58 29.12 -9.29 5.19
C GLY A 58 28.97 -9.74 3.74
N LEU A 59 28.40 -8.91 2.87
CA LEU A 59 28.28 -9.17 1.43
C LEU A 59 29.66 -9.36 0.78
N ARG A 60 30.62 -8.48 1.10
CA ARG A 60 31.98 -8.54 0.58
C ARG A 60 32.69 -9.84 1.00
N GLU A 61 32.68 -10.15 2.28
CA GLU A 61 33.33 -11.35 2.83
C GLU A 61 32.66 -12.65 2.34
N ALA A 62 31.33 -12.64 2.19
CA ALA A 62 30.57 -13.77 1.65
C ALA A 62 30.62 -13.89 0.11
N LYS A 63 31.29 -12.97 -0.58
CA LYS A 63 31.33 -12.86 -2.06
C LYS A 63 29.93 -12.82 -2.70
N CYS A 64 28.99 -12.15 -2.04
CA CYS A 64 27.63 -11.92 -2.53
C CYS A 64 27.53 -10.51 -3.16
N THR A 65 26.63 -10.34 -4.12
CA THR A 65 26.42 -9.05 -4.79
C THR A 65 24.95 -8.62 -4.72
N ILE A 66 24.72 -7.31 -4.76
CA ILE A 66 23.40 -6.67 -4.81
C ILE A 66 23.48 -5.46 -5.74
N ASP A 67 22.33 -4.92 -6.15
CA ASP A 67 22.27 -3.60 -6.80
C ASP A 67 22.42 -2.50 -5.74
N GLY A 68 23.53 -1.76 -5.81
CA GLY A 68 23.80 -0.64 -4.91
C GLY A 68 24.20 -1.07 -3.50
N ARG A 69 23.47 -0.59 -2.50
CA ARG A 69 23.75 -0.81 -1.06
C ARG A 69 22.51 -1.31 -0.31
N PRO A 70 22.65 -2.03 0.81
CA PRO A 70 21.51 -2.47 1.61
C PRO A 70 20.66 -1.27 2.04
N GLN A 71 19.36 -1.30 1.74
CA GLN A 71 18.44 -0.24 2.17
C GLN A 71 17.85 -0.62 3.52
N VAL A 72 18.24 0.08 4.58
CA VAL A 72 17.73 -0.12 5.93
C VAL A 72 16.65 0.92 6.21
N LYS A 73 15.48 0.48 6.67
CA LYS A 73 14.40 1.37 7.12
C LYS A 73 13.88 0.90 8.46
N LYS A 74 13.80 1.80 9.43
CA LYS A 74 13.10 1.52 10.68
C LYS A 74 11.61 1.23 10.43
N ILE A 75 11.09 0.21 11.10
CA ILE A 75 9.67 -0.18 11.11
C ILE A 75 9.13 -0.17 12.54
N SER A 76 7.81 -0.18 12.68
CA SER A 76 7.19 -0.31 14.00
C SER A 76 7.37 -1.75 14.53
N PRO A 77 7.41 -1.93 15.87
CA PRO A 77 7.38 -3.27 16.48
C PRO A 77 6.19 -4.11 16.00
N ILE A 78 5.06 -3.46 15.74
CA ILE A 78 3.79 -4.09 15.33
C ILE A 78 3.94 -4.75 13.97
N VAL A 79 4.52 -4.05 13.00
CA VAL A 79 4.76 -4.63 11.67
C VAL A 79 5.70 -5.82 11.77
N TYR A 80 6.70 -5.76 12.66
CA TYR A 80 7.59 -6.89 12.90
C TYR A 80 6.85 -8.08 13.51
N GLU A 81 6.09 -7.87 14.58
CA GLU A 81 5.32 -8.91 15.28
C GLU A 81 4.24 -9.53 14.38
N GLU A 82 3.53 -8.73 13.58
CA GLU A 82 2.55 -9.20 12.60
C GLU A 82 3.22 -10.13 11.59
N VAL A 83 4.32 -9.69 10.98
CA VAL A 83 5.04 -10.53 10.00
C VAL A 83 5.66 -11.76 10.67
N GLU A 84 6.21 -11.62 11.88
CA GLU A 84 6.75 -12.75 12.65
C GLU A 84 5.65 -13.78 12.97
N SER A 85 4.43 -13.33 13.28
CA SER A 85 3.28 -14.19 13.56
C SER A 85 2.76 -14.92 12.31
N LEU A 86 2.94 -14.34 11.13
CA LEU A 86 2.61 -14.99 9.85
C LEU A 86 3.67 -16.05 9.48
N ILE A 87 4.93 -15.81 9.86
CA ILE A 87 6.06 -16.66 9.50
C ILE A 87 6.30 -17.79 10.51
N SER A 88 6.03 -17.53 11.79
CA SER A 88 6.23 -18.48 12.88
C SER A 88 4.95 -19.25 13.16
N ALA A 89 5.04 -20.55 13.41
CA ALA A 89 3.97 -21.29 14.07
C ALA A 89 3.59 -20.57 15.38
N PRO A 90 2.30 -20.59 15.80
CA PRO A 90 1.82 -19.78 16.92
C PRO A 90 2.75 -19.98 18.12
N PRO A 91 3.24 -18.88 18.72
CA PRO A 91 4.16 -19.00 19.84
C PRO A 91 3.49 -19.84 20.92
N GLY A 92 4.20 -20.87 21.39
CA GLY A 92 3.87 -21.49 22.67
C GLY A 92 3.78 -20.39 23.73
N GLU A 93 2.86 -20.56 24.67
CA GLU A 93 2.46 -19.56 25.66
C GLU A 93 3.63 -18.68 26.14
N PRO A 94 3.44 -17.35 26.21
CA PRO A 94 4.50 -16.45 26.64
C PRO A 94 5.01 -16.91 28.01
N GLY A 95 6.30 -17.27 28.05
CA GLY A 95 6.99 -17.70 29.26
C GLY A 95 6.80 -16.67 30.37
N ALA A 96 6.58 -17.19 31.59
CA ALA A 96 6.27 -16.42 32.79
C ALA A 96 7.08 -15.12 32.90
N GLU A 97 6.36 -13.98 32.84
CA GLU A 97 6.92 -12.65 33.06
C GLU A 97 7.61 -12.60 34.44
N ALA A 98 8.85 -12.14 34.48
CA ALA A 98 9.55 -11.89 35.74
C ALA A 98 8.73 -10.90 36.59
N ALA A 99 8.71 -11.13 37.91
CA ALA A 99 7.93 -10.38 38.89
C ALA A 99 8.48 -8.96 39.12
N GLU A 100 8.55 -8.13 38.07
CA GLU A 100 8.76 -6.70 38.21
C GLU A 100 7.47 -6.01 38.69
N ALA A 101 7.64 -4.89 39.40
CA ALA A 101 6.54 -4.21 40.06
C ALA A 101 5.60 -3.46 39.10
N ILE A 102 6.11 -3.02 37.94
CA ILE A 102 5.30 -2.62 36.81
C ILE A 102 5.96 -3.17 35.54
N ASN A 103 5.20 -3.92 34.75
CA ASN A 103 5.63 -4.33 33.42
C ASN A 103 5.20 -3.26 32.39
N ILE A 104 6.16 -2.75 31.63
CA ILE A 104 5.90 -1.79 30.56
C ILE A 104 6.14 -2.47 29.21
N ARG A 105 5.09 -2.55 28.38
CA ARG A 105 5.19 -3.05 27.00
C ARG A 105 4.52 -2.10 26.01
N THR A 106 4.81 -2.24 24.72
CA THR A 106 4.14 -1.44 23.68
C THR A 106 2.90 -2.19 23.21
N LEU A 107 1.77 -1.50 23.05
CA LEU A 107 0.57 -2.10 22.48
C LEU A 107 0.66 -2.16 20.95
N PRO A 108 0.06 -3.19 20.31
CA PRO A 108 -0.02 -3.29 18.87
C PRO A 108 -1.10 -2.35 18.29
N THR A 109 -0.92 -1.04 18.49
CA THR A 109 -1.79 0.02 17.99
C THR A 109 -1.08 0.95 17.01
N ARG A 110 -1.79 1.55 16.04
CA ARG A 110 -1.20 2.52 15.08
C ARG A 110 -0.43 3.65 15.77
N GLU A 111 -0.86 4.05 16.96
CA GLU A 111 -0.16 4.99 17.81
C GLU A 111 0.77 4.24 18.78
N PRO A 112 1.98 4.75 19.08
CA PRO A 112 2.92 4.10 19.99
C PRO A 112 2.46 4.25 21.45
N ILE A 113 1.53 3.40 21.87
CA ILE A 113 1.01 3.37 23.24
C ILE A 113 1.86 2.41 24.08
N SER A 114 2.31 2.90 25.24
CA SER A 114 3.01 2.10 26.24
C SER A 114 2.01 1.63 27.28
N GLU A 115 1.76 0.32 27.36
CA GLU A 115 0.95 -0.30 28.42
C GLU A 115 1.80 -0.45 29.69
N PHE A 116 1.30 0.10 30.78
CA PHE A 116 1.77 -0.11 32.15
C PHE A 116 0.85 -1.12 32.82
N ARG A 117 1.40 -2.26 33.23
CA ARG A 117 0.69 -3.31 33.98
C ARG A 117 1.14 -3.29 35.43
N LEU A 118 0.22 -3.02 36.35
CA LEU A 118 0.47 -3.06 37.79
C LEU A 118 0.46 -4.50 38.31
N LYS A 119 0.99 -4.73 39.52
CA LYS A 119 1.07 -6.07 40.13
C LYS A 119 -0.30 -6.72 40.34
N SER A 120 -1.32 -5.89 40.59
CA SER A 120 -2.68 -6.33 40.90
C SER A 120 -3.71 -5.40 40.26
N PRO A 121 -4.87 -5.91 39.82
CA PRO A 121 -5.99 -5.08 39.36
C PRO A 121 -6.57 -4.17 40.46
N SER A 122 -6.30 -4.45 41.74
CA SER A 122 -6.68 -3.59 42.89
C SER A 122 -5.86 -2.31 42.99
N GLN A 123 -4.70 -2.26 42.32
CA GLN A 123 -3.82 -1.09 42.35
C GLN A 123 -4.29 -0.04 41.36
N ILE A 124 -4.13 1.22 41.75
CA ILE A 124 -4.49 2.40 40.97
C ILE A 124 -3.25 3.24 40.74
N LEU A 125 -2.90 3.49 39.48
CA LEU A 125 -1.89 4.49 39.13
C LEU A 125 -2.50 5.88 39.35
N LYS A 126 -1.98 6.68 40.28
CA LYS A 126 -2.44 8.05 40.56
C LYS A 126 -1.76 9.08 39.67
N SER A 127 -0.47 8.90 39.43
CA SER A 127 0.31 9.75 38.51
C SER A 127 1.53 9.01 38.00
N LEU A 128 1.96 9.39 36.81
CA LEU A 128 3.18 8.90 36.19
C LEU A 128 4.01 10.10 35.73
N THR A 129 5.19 10.30 36.32
CA THR A 129 6.16 11.27 35.84
C THR A 129 7.15 10.56 34.95
N VAL A 130 7.34 11.03 33.73
CA VAL A 130 8.34 10.51 32.78
C VAL A 130 9.39 11.59 32.58
N THR A 131 10.66 11.24 32.75
CA THR A 131 11.76 12.13 32.36
C THR A 131 12.17 11.79 30.93
N TYR A 132 12.03 12.77 30.06
CA TYR A 132 12.46 12.72 28.68
C TYR A 132 13.83 13.36 28.48
N GLU A 133 14.47 13.02 27.38
CA GLU A 133 15.78 13.55 26.99
C GLU A 133 15.72 15.07 26.68
N LYS A 134 14.69 15.54 25.96
CA LYS A 134 14.58 16.95 25.56
C LYS A 134 13.60 17.75 26.42
N ALA A 135 12.42 17.20 26.69
CA ALA A 135 11.34 17.88 27.41
C ALA A 135 11.52 17.87 28.95
N GLY A 136 12.49 17.12 29.46
CA GLY A 136 12.69 16.95 30.90
C GLY A 136 11.53 16.18 31.55
N LYS A 137 11.12 16.57 32.75
CA LYS A 137 10.09 15.86 33.52
C LYS A 137 8.69 16.29 33.11
N VAL A 138 7.86 15.32 32.69
CA VAL A 138 6.43 15.53 32.41
C VAL A 138 5.61 14.60 33.27
N THR A 139 4.62 15.16 33.98
CA THR A 139 3.72 14.40 34.86
C THR A 139 2.37 14.20 34.20
N TYR A 140 1.97 12.94 34.06
CA TYR A 140 0.69 12.50 33.53
C TYR A 140 -0.23 12.05 34.66
N LYS A 141 -1.49 12.45 34.59
CA LYS A 141 -2.56 11.93 35.45
C LYS A 141 -3.47 11.02 34.61
N PRO A 142 -3.79 9.82 35.08
CA PRO A 142 -4.65 8.94 34.31
C PRO A 142 -6.05 9.53 34.16
N THR A 143 -6.59 9.33 32.98
CA THR A 143 -7.93 9.76 32.60
C THR A 143 -8.80 8.53 32.28
N ALA A 144 -10.12 8.73 32.33
CA ALA A 144 -11.06 7.71 31.91
C ALA A 144 -10.99 7.48 30.38
N PRO A 145 -11.30 6.27 29.89
CA PRO A 145 -11.25 5.93 28.46
C PRO A 145 -11.92 6.95 27.54
N GLU A 146 -13.03 7.56 27.98
CA GLU A 146 -13.83 8.46 27.14
C GLU A 146 -13.20 9.85 26.98
N LYS A 147 -12.25 10.22 27.85
CA LYS A 147 -11.63 11.55 27.86
C LYS A 147 -10.41 11.68 26.96
N ASN A 148 -9.95 10.60 26.34
CA ASN A 148 -8.81 10.56 25.39
C ASN A 148 -7.57 11.33 25.88
N GLY A 149 -7.18 11.16 27.15
CA GLY A 149 -5.98 11.77 27.70
C GLY A 149 -4.69 11.02 27.30
N PRO A 150 -3.51 11.64 27.49
CA PRO A 150 -2.23 11.00 27.17
C PRO A 150 -1.98 9.74 27.99
N LEU A 151 -2.43 9.70 29.24
CA LEU A 151 -2.44 8.51 30.09
C LEU A 151 -3.90 8.10 30.35
N THR A 152 -4.26 6.90 29.92
CA THR A 152 -5.65 6.42 29.94
C THR A 152 -5.73 5.07 30.64
N LEU A 153 -6.72 4.89 31.53
CA LEU A 153 -7.04 3.59 32.11
C LEU A 153 -7.62 2.70 31.00
N ILE A 154 -7.04 1.52 30.78
CA ILE A 154 -7.56 0.55 29.79
C ILE A 154 -8.55 -0.39 30.48
N VAL A 155 -8.08 -1.04 31.54
CA VAL A 155 -8.83 -1.92 32.44
C VAL A 155 -8.19 -1.83 33.83
N PRO A 156 -8.84 -2.25 34.93
CA PRO A 156 -8.25 -2.24 36.26
C PRO A 156 -6.83 -2.83 36.29
N GLY A 157 -5.87 -2.07 36.82
CA GLY A 157 -4.45 -2.41 36.85
C GLY A 157 -3.67 -2.22 35.53
N ARG A 158 -4.28 -1.71 34.46
CA ARG A 158 -3.61 -1.49 33.16
C ARG A 158 -3.88 -0.11 32.58
N TYR A 159 -2.81 0.58 32.20
CA TYR A 159 -2.86 1.96 31.71
C TYR A 159 -2.09 2.10 30.40
N GLY A 160 -2.63 2.86 29.46
CA GLY A 160 -1.95 3.19 28.20
C GLY A 160 -1.42 4.62 28.24
N LEU A 161 -0.12 4.81 28.01
CA LEU A 161 0.51 6.12 27.81
C LEU A 161 0.86 6.33 26.34
N LYS A 162 0.29 7.36 25.73
CA LYS A 162 0.69 7.88 24.42
C LYS A 162 1.90 8.80 24.62
N LEU A 163 3.07 8.33 24.20
CA LEU A 163 4.31 9.11 24.25
C LEU A 163 4.39 10.09 23.07
N ASP A 164 5.10 11.19 23.26
CA ASP A 164 5.52 12.04 22.14
C ASP A 164 6.59 11.28 21.31
N PRO A 165 6.36 11.02 20.01
CA PRO A 165 7.32 10.32 19.18
C PRO A 165 8.61 11.12 18.91
N ALA A 166 8.64 12.44 19.16
CA ALA A 166 9.80 13.29 18.91
C ALA A 166 10.83 13.30 20.06
N ASP A 167 10.48 12.71 21.21
CA ASP A 167 11.30 12.70 22.41
C ASP A 167 11.46 11.30 23.02
N ARG A 168 12.61 11.06 23.65
CA ARG A 168 12.99 9.76 24.17
C ARG A 168 12.80 9.72 25.69
N PRO A 169 11.96 8.82 26.23
CA PRO A 169 11.85 8.64 27.68
C PRO A 169 13.10 7.92 28.23
N LEU A 170 13.56 8.37 29.39
CA LEU A 170 14.79 7.88 30.06
C LEU A 170 14.48 7.12 31.35
N ASN A 171 13.55 7.63 32.15
CA ASN A 171 13.12 7.04 33.42
C ASN A 171 11.69 7.46 33.75
N TYR A 172 11.09 6.81 34.74
CA TYR A 172 9.77 7.14 35.23
C TYR A 172 9.66 7.02 36.75
N ASP A 173 8.80 7.85 37.32
CA ASP A 173 8.34 7.78 38.71
C ASP A 173 6.81 7.57 38.70
N ALA A 174 6.33 6.47 39.26
CA ALA A 174 4.91 6.11 39.35
C ALA A 174 4.43 6.21 40.79
N VAL A 175 3.30 6.88 41.02
CA VAL A 175 2.62 6.89 42.32
C VAL A 175 1.44 5.93 42.23
N ILE A 176 1.51 4.85 43.00
CA ILE A 176 0.55 3.74 43.00
C ILE A 176 -0.20 3.74 44.34
N SER A 177 -1.50 3.53 44.29
CA SER A 177 -2.36 3.43 45.47
C SER A 177 -3.06 2.08 45.49
N GLU A 178 -3.27 1.53 46.68
CA GLU A 178 -4.06 0.32 46.89
C GLU A 178 -4.97 0.53 48.11
N LEU A 179 -6.22 0.08 48.03
CA LEU A 179 -7.20 0.32 49.10
C LEU A 179 -6.69 -0.26 50.44
N GLY A 180 -6.63 0.60 51.46
CA GLY A 180 -6.16 0.21 52.80
C GLY A 180 -4.64 0.19 52.96
N LYS A 181 -3.88 0.66 51.96
CA LYS A 181 -2.42 0.84 52.04
C LYS A 181 -2.05 2.28 51.73
N ASP A 182 -0.90 2.72 52.25
CA ASP A 182 -0.30 3.99 51.87
C ASP A 182 0.14 3.99 50.40
N ASP A 183 0.23 5.18 49.81
CA ASP A 183 0.69 5.34 48.43
C ASP A 183 2.16 4.94 48.30
N GLU A 184 2.46 4.09 47.32
CA GLU A 184 3.81 3.66 46.98
C GLU A 184 4.32 4.51 45.82
N THR A 185 5.51 5.11 45.97
CA THR A 185 6.21 5.76 44.85
C THR A 185 7.30 4.82 44.35
N MET A 186 7.28 4.51 43.06
CA MET A 186 8.23 3.62 42.42
C MET A 186 8.97 4.34 41.30
N SER A 187 10.29 4.23 41.31
CA SER A 187 11.17 4.83 40.29
C SER A 187 11.94 3.74 39.56
N SER A 188 11.94 3.78 38.23
CA SER A 188 12.76 2.87 37.42
C SER A 188 13.22 3.52 36.12
N LYS A 189 14.21 2.90 35.46
CA LYS A 189 14.61 3.28 34.11
C LYS A 189 13.50 2.97 33.14
N TRP A 190 13.36 3.79 32.12
CA TRP A 190 12.47 3.47 31.02
C TRP A 190 13.03 2.21 30.32
N PRO A 191 12.21 1.18 30.06
CA PRO A 191 12.70 -0.03 29.43
C PRO A 191 13.33 0.32 28.09
N GLU A 192 14.58 -0.10 27.92
CA GLU A 192 15.23 0.01 26.62
C GLU A 192 14.47 -0.84 25.62
N ARG A 193 14.04 -0.21 24.53
CA ARG A 193 13.28 -0.89 23.49
C ARG A 193 14.21 -1.38 22.40
N ASP A 194 13.97 -2.60 21.99
CA ASP A 194 14.50 -3.06 20.71
C ASP A 194 13.97 -2.17 19.59
N GLN A 195 14.83 -1.96 18.61
CA GLN A 195 14.53 -1.29 17.36
C GLN A 195 14.29 -2.36 16.30
N PHE A 196 13.32 -2.11 15.44
CA PHE A 196 12.94 -3.02 14.38
C PHE A 196 13.22 -2.37 13.03
N PHE A 197 13.82 -3.11 12.12
CA PHE A 197 14.20 -2.63 10.81
C PHE A 197 13.76 -3.62 9.73
N VAL A 198 13.41 -3.09 8.56
CA VAL A 198 13.38 -3.86 7.31
C VAL A 198 14.60 -3.48 6.49
N VAL A 199 15.32 -4.49 6.02
CA VAL A 199 16.45 -4.35 5.12
C VAL A 199 16.05 -4.89 3.76
N THR A 200 16.27 -4.13 2.70
CA THR A 200 16.05 -4.56 1.32
C THR A 200 17.38 -4.63 0.57
N MET A 201 17.68 -5.80 0.00
CA MET A 201 18.84 -6.05 -0.84
C MET A 201 18.36 -6.49 -2.22
N ARG A 202 18.37 -5.57 -3.19
CA ARG A 202 17.85 -5.80 -4.54
C ARG A 202 18.83 -6.61 -5.37
N ASN A 203 18.33 -7.46 -6.25
CA ASN A 203 19.15 -8.29 -7.16
C ASN A 203 20.26 -9.05 -6.40
N PHE A 204 19.88 -9.68 -5.29
CA PHE A 204 20.81 -10.43 -4.47
C PHE A 204 21.28 -11.69 -5.22
N ARG A 205 22.60 -11.85 -5.34
CA ARG A 205 23.26 -13.02 -5.95
C ARG A 205 24.30 -13.60 -5.00
N GLY A 206 24.35 -14.92 -4.92
CA GLY A 206 25.21 -15.67 -3.99
C GLY A 206 24.42 -16.53 -2.98
N SER A 207 25.13 -17.20 -2.08
CA SER A 207 24.51 -18.07 -1.06
C SER A 207 24.06 -17.26 0.16
N LYS A 208 22.74 -17.29 0.43
CA LYS A 208 22.13 -16.67 1.62
C LYS A 208 22.70 -17.27 2.91
N GLU A 209 22.92 -18.58 2.91
CA GLU A 209 23.50 -19.33 4.02
C GLU A 209 24.93 -18.86 4.32
N THR A 210 25.72 -18.63 3.27
CA THR A 210 27.09 -18.12 3.40
C THR A 210 27.08 -16.69 3.94
N LEU A 211 26.22 -15.82 3.40
CA LEU A 211 26.04 -14.47 3.94
C LEU A 211 25.69 -14.51 5.43
N PHE A 212 24.70 -15.32 5.81
CA PHE A 212 24.20 -15.38 7.19
C PHE A 212 25.25 -15.89 8.16
N ARG A 213 26.01 -16.92 7.79
CA ARG A 213 27.16 -17.39 8.58
C ARG A 213 28.21 -16.29 8.78
N VAL A 214 28.49 -15.50 7.74
CA VAL A 214 29.48 -14.40 7.81
C VAL A 214 28.98 -13.27 8.71
N VAL A 215 27.73 -12.81 8.54
CA VAL A 215 27.20 -11.70 9.37
C VAL A 215 26.93 -12.11 10.81
N GLN A 216 26.95 -13.41 11.14
CA GLN A 216 26.91 -13.91 12.51
C GLN A 216 28.30 -13.98 13.17
N ASN A 217 29.39 -13.85 12.40
CA ASN A 217 30.75 -14.00 12.90
C ASN A 217 31.37 -12.63 13.27
N GLY A 218 31.59 -12.40 14.57
CA GLY A 218 32.18 -11.16 15.09
C GLY A 218 33.64 -10.91 14.67
N ASP A 219 34.36 -11.92 14.19
CA ASP A 219 35.71 -11.75 13.63
C ASP A 219 35.69 -11.18 12.21
N LEU A 220 34.54 -11.31 11.51
CA LEU A 220 34.38 -10.88 10.11
C LEU A 220 33.55 -9.60 9.99
N VAL A 221 32.69 -9.29 10.97
CA VAL A 221 31.85 -8.09 10.98
C VAL A 221 31.81 -7.42 12.35
N ALA A 222 31.76 -6.08 12.36
CA ALA A 222 31.82 -5.29 13.60
C ALA A 222 30.57 -5.41 14.50
N ASN A 223 29.39 -5.70 13.93
CA ASN A 223 28.14 -5.86 14.70
C ASN A 223 27.45 -7.17 14.27
N PRO A 224 27.89 -8.33 14.77
CA PRO A 224 27.33 -9.60 14.31
C PRO A 224 25.83 -9.70 14.60
N LEU A 225 25.07 -10.17 13.62
CA LEU A 225 23.65 -10.47 13.77
C LEU A 225 23.49 -11.79 14.53
N GLN A 226 22.42 -11.91 15.33
CA GLN A 226 22.15 -13.12 16.10
C GLN A 226 20.76 -13.68 15.75
N ASN A 227 20.56 -14.97 16.00
CA ASN A 227 19.25 -15.64 15.85
C ASN A 227 18.60 -15.49 14.47
N ILE A 228 19.39 -15.45 13.40
CA ILE A 228 18.85 -15.38 12.04
C ILE A 228 18.03 -16.64 11.76
N ARG A 229 16.73 -16.46 11.54
CA ARG A 229 15.80 -17.51 11.10
C ARG A 229 15.48 -17.31 9.63
N LEU A 230 15.72 -18.33 8.82
CA LEU A 230 15.26 -18.39 7.44
C LEU A 230 13.79 -18.82 7.46
N GLY A 231 12.87 -17.90 7.19
CA GLY A 231 11.50 -18.25 6.86
C GLY A 231 11.50 -19.11 5.60
N ARG A 232 10.94 -20.32 5.66
CA ARG A 232 10.81 -21.18 4.47
C ARG A 232 9.61 -20.70 3.64
N ASP A 233 9.83 -20.46 2.35
CA ASP A 233 8.79 -20.36 1.31
C ASP A 233 7.73 -19.23 1.44
N PHE A 234 8.11 -18.01 1.84
CA PHE A 234 7.19 -16.86 1.82
C PHE A 234 7.35 -16.02 0.55
N THR A 235 6.27 -15.87 -0.22
CA THR A 235 6.16 -14.90 -1.31
C THR A 235 5.17 -13.80 -0.92
N PHE A 236 5.64 -12.56 -0.78
CA PHE A 236 4.76 -11.41 -0.60
C PHE A 236 4.31 -10.89 -1.97
N VAL A 237 3.02 -11.00 -2.26
CA VAL A 237 2.40 -10.43 -3.47
C VAL A 237 1.59 -9.21 -3.05
N PHE A 238 1.94 -8.04 -3.60
CA PHE A 238 1.18 -6.81 -3.40
C PHE A 238 0.26 -6.63 -4.61
N ALA A 239 -1.05 -6.58 -4.37
CA ALA A 239 -2.05 -6.30 -5.40
C ALA A 239 -2.92 -5.14 -4.94
N ASN A 240 -3.00 -4.09 -5.76
CA ASN A 240 -3.90 -2.96 -5.54
C ASN A 240 -5.13 -3.14 -6.41
N MET A 241 -6.32 -3.07 -5.82
CA MET A 241 -7.59 -3.25 -6.55
C MET A 241 -8.19 -1.94 -7.08
N ASP A 242 -7.62 -0.80 -6.71
CA ASP A 242 -8.19 0.52 -6.98
C ASP A 242 -7.88 0.97 -8.42
N SER A 243 -8.94 1.23 -9.19
CA SER A 243 -8.85 1.78 -10.55
C SER A 243 -9.38 3.21 -10.59
N LEU A 244 -8.47 4.17 -10.75
CA LEU A 244 -8.82 5.57 -11.03
C LEU A 244 -9.15 5.74 -12.53
N VAL A 245 -10.15 6.56 -12.85
CA VAL A 245 -10.45 6.98 -14.24
C VAL A 245 -9.68 8.28 -14.53
N PRO A 246 -8.87 8.33 -15.60
CA PRO A 246 -8.34 9.60 -16.07
C PRO A 246 -9.49 10.49 -16.58
N THR A 247 -9.56 11.76 -16.24
CA THR A 247 -10.53 12.68 -16.87
C THR A 247 -10.02 13.08 -18.25
N ALA A 248 -10.81 12.84 -19.31
CA ALA A 248 -10.53 13.40 -20.64
C ALA A 248 -11.43 14.63 -20.88
N PRO A 249 -10.91 15.72 -21.48
CA PRO A 249 -11.74 16.87 -21.82
C PRO A 249 -12.69 16.51 -22.97
N GLU A 250 -13.95 16.91 -22.84
CA GLU A 250 -14.93 16.84 -23.93
C GLU A 250 -14.76 18.06 -24.85
N LEU A 251 -14.97 17.85 -26.14
CA LEU A 251 -14.77 18.87 -27.17
C LEU A 251 -16.01 18.99 -28.06
N ILE A 252 -16.52 20.21 -28.25
CA ILE A 252 -17.49 20.51 -29.29
C ILE A 252 -16.72 21.06 -30.50
N GLU A 253 -16.79 20.37 -31.64
CA GLU A 253 -16.22 20.79 -32.92
C GLU A 253 -17.35 21.04 -33.92
N GLY A 254 -17.59 22.30 -34.28
CA GLY A 254 -18.71 22.66 -35.14
C GLY A 254 -20.06 22.29 -34.52
N ASN A 255 -20.84 21.45 -35.21
CA ASN A 255 -22.12 20.91 -34.74
C ASN A 255 -21.99 19.47 -34.22
N GLU A 256 -20.80 19.03 -33.81
CA GLU A 256 -20.60 17.70 -33.23
C GLU A 256 -20.10 17.82 -31.80
N LEU A 257 -20.71 17.06 -30.89
CA LEU A 257 -20.13 16.76 -29.59
C LEU A 257 -19.23 15.53 -29.73
N ILE A 258 -17.94 15.70 -29.43
CA ILE A 258 -16.97 14.62 -29.39
C ILE A 258 -16.89 14.11 -27.94
N VAL A 259 -17.52 12.98 -27.70
CA VAL A 259 -17.46 12.28 -26.43
C VAL A 259 -16.25 11.37 -26.44
N GLN A 260 -15.24 11.69 -25.64
CA GLN A 260 -14.08 10.84 -25.42
C GLN A 260 -14.04 10.40 -23.95
N VAL A 261 -13.98 9.09 -23.72
CA VAL A 261 -13.95 8.48 -22.38
C VAL A 261 -12.79 7.49 -22.32
N PRO A 262 -11.80 7.65 -21.43
CA PRO A 262 -10.73 6.68 -21.30
C PRO A 262 -11.19 5.45 -20.50
N ALA A 263 -10.59 4.30 -20.79
CA ALA A 263 -10.73 3.10 -19.99
C ALA A 263 -10.12 3.30 -18.59
N PRO A 264 -10.70 2.73 -17.53
CA PRO A 264 -10.11 2.75 -16.20
C PRO A 264 -8.72 2.14 -16.15
N ASN A 265 -7.85 2.64 -15.27
CA ASN A 265 -6.51 2.10 -15.08
C ASN A 265 -6.57 0.63 -14.64
N GLY A 266 -5.73 -0.22 -15.22
CA GLY A 266 -5.68 -1.65 -14.90
C GLY A 266 -6.90 -2.48 -15.33
N ARG A 267 -7.92 -1.88 -15.95
CA ARG A 267 -9.10 -2.59 -16.46
C ARG A 267 -9.13 -2.61 -17.99
N SER A 268 -9.94 -3.51 -18.55
CA SER A 268 -10.13 -3.69 -20.00
C SER A 268 -11.62 -3.78 -20.36
N PRO A 269 -12.41 -2.73 -20.15
CA PRO A 269 -13.83 -2.72 -20.49
C PRO A 269 -14.05 -3.03 -21.97
N ARG A 270 -15.04 -3.87 -22.29
CA ARG A 270 -15.43 -4.15 -23.67
C ARG A 270 -16.23 -3.00 -24.25
N ARG A 271 -17.13 -2.42 -23.44
CA ARG A 271 -18.04 -1.33 -23.83
C ARG A 271 -18.07 -0.23 -22.78
N VAL A 272 -18.49 0.95 -23.22
CA VAL A 272 -18.84 2.08 -22.35
C VAL A 272 -20.24 2.52 -22.72
N TRP A 273 -21.10 2.65 -21.73
CA TRP A 273 -22.46 3.15 -21.88
C TRP A 273 -22.53 4.55 -21.28
N MET A 274 -23.11 5.48 -22.03
CA MET A 274 -23.32 6.85 -21.60
C MET A 274 -24.82 7.17 -21.60
N MET A 275 -25.41 7.53 -20.46
CA MET A 275 -26.78 8.06 -20.43
C MET A 275 -26.74 9.57 -20.64
N PHE A 276 -27.39 10.04 -21.71
CA PHE A 276 -27.28 11.42 -22.17
C PHE A 276 -28.47 11.83 -23.06
N PRO A 277 -28.88 13.12 -23.10
CA PRO A 277 -28.48 14.23 -22.21
C PRO A 277 -29.25 14.22 -20.89
N LEU A 278 -28.63 14.67 -19.78
CA LEU A 278 -29.28 14.77 -18.47
C LEU A 278 -29.15 16.18 -17.90
N THR A 279 -30.21 16.70 -17.26
CA THR A 279 -30.07 17.84 -16.33
C THR A 279 -29.43 17.39 -15.02
N LYS A 280 -29.00 18.33 -14.18
CA LYS A 280 -28.43 18.04 -12.86
C LYS A 280 -29.40 17.24 -11.97
N GLU A 281 -30.68 17.58 -11.98
CA GLU A 281 -31.72 16.90 -11.20
C GLU A 281 -31.97 15.48 -11.74
N GLN A 282 -32.02 15.33 -13.06
CA GLN A 282 -32.18 14.03 -13.71
C GLN A 282 -30.98 13.12 -13.44
N MET A 283 -29.76 13.66 -13.49
CA MET A 283 -28.53 12.90 -13.27
C MET A 283 -28.51 12.25 -11.88
N ALA A 284 -28.81 13.00 -10.83
CA ALA A 284 -28.89 12.45 -9.47
C ALA A 284 -29.98 11.38 -9.35
N LYS A 285 -31.17 11.65 -9.90
CA LYS A 285 -32.31 10.73 -9.87
C LYS A 285 -32.00 9.41 -10.62
N GLU A 286 -31.51 9.50 -11.85
CA GLU A 286 -31.20 8.32 -12.66
C GLU A 286 -30.02 7.55 -12.08
N ARG A 287 -28.98 8.22 -11.57
CA ARG A 287 -27.90 7.54 -10.84
C ARG A 287 -28.46 6.71 -9.69
N ASP A 288 -29.28 7.29 -8.84
CA ASP A 288 -29.82 6.59 -7.68
C ASP A 288 -30.78 5.46 -8.08
N ASN A 289 -31.43 5.56 -9.25
CA ASN A 289 -32.18 4.44 -9.84
C ASN A 289 -31.24 3.30 -10.28
N PHE A 290 -30.19 3.60 -11.04
CA PHE A 290 -29.31 2.59 -11.60
C PHE A 290 -28.34 1.97 -10.58
N ARG A 291 -28.06 2.64 -9.46
CA ARG A 291 -27.24 2.08 -8.35
C ARG A 291 -27.90 0.92 -7.60
N LYS A 292 -29.18 0.66 -7.84
CA LYS A 292 -29.93 -0.45 -7.23
C LYS A 292 -29.66 -1.79 -7.92
N PHE A 293 -29.15 -1.77 -9.15
CA PHE A 293 -28.84 -2.98 -9.91
C PHE A 293 -27.49 -3.54 -9.50
N THR A 294 -27.37 -4.87 -9.54
CA THR A 294 -26.08 -5.55 -9.37
C THR A 294 -25.19 -5.38 -10.61
N SER A 295 -23.91 -5.78 -10.50
CA SER A 295 -22.97 -5.71 -11.61
C SER A 295 -23.44 -6.50 -12.84
N THR A 296 -24.15 -7.61 -12.67
CA THR A 296 -24.61 -8.46 -13.76
C THR A 296 -25.96 -8.01 -14.34
N GLU A 297 -26.84 -7.42 -13.54
CA GLU A 297 -28.16 -6.94 -14.00
C GLU A 297 -28.09 -5.61 -14.74
N LEU A 298 -27.18 -4.72 -14.33
CA LEU A 298 -27.10 -3.36 -14.87
C LEU A 298 -26.84 -3.32 -16.39
N PRO A 299 -25.90 -4.10 -16.96
CA PRO A 299 -25.70 -4.14 -18.41
C PRO A 299 -26.96 -4.56 -19.20
N ASP A 300 -27.71 -5.55 -18.70
CA ASP A 300 -28.92 -6.02 -19.36
C ASP A 300 -30.03 -4.97 -19.31
N GLU A 301 -30.17 -4.26 -18.19
CA GLU A 301 -31.12 -3.15 -18.08
C GLU A 301 -30.79 -2.02 -19.06
N ILE A 302 -29.51 -1.64 -19.15
CA ILE A 302 -29.03 -0.61 -20.08
C ILE A 302 -29.39 -0.97 -21.52
N ARG A 303 -29.11 -2.22 -21.93
CA ARG A 303 -29.29 -2.69 -23.31
C ARG A 303 -30.73 -2.70 -23.79
N LYS A 304 -31.73 -2.76 -22.90
CA LYS A 304 -33.16 -2.76 -23.28
C LYS A 304 -33.54 -1.55 -24.13
N ASN A 305 -32.94 -0.39 -23.87
CA ASN A 305 -33.27 0.88 -24.51
C ASN A 305 -32.02 1.63 -25.00
N ALA A 306 -30.92 0.92 -25.27
CA ALA A 306 -29.66 1.54 -25.68
C ALA A 306 -29.59 1.79 -27.19
N ILE A 307 -29.00 2.92 -27.56
CA ILE A 307 -28.59 3.25 -28.92
C ILE A 307 -27.19 2.71 -29.15
N LEU A 308 -27.11 1.63 -29.92
CA LEU A 308 -25.85 0.94 -30.20
C LEU A 308 -24.89 1.81 -31.02
N ALA A 309 -23.60 1.47 -31.01
CA ALA A 309 -22.57 2.21 -31.73
C ALA A 309 -22.78 2.23 -33.25
N THR A 310 -23.48 1.23 -33.79
CA THR A 310 -23.84 1.11 -35.21
C THR A 310 -25.05 1.97 -35.60
N GLN A 311 -25.78 2.52 -34.64
CA GLN A 311 -26.97 3.33 -34.88
C GLN A 311 -26.63 4.82 -34.80
N PRO A 312 -27.25 5.68 -35.62
CA PRO A 312 -27.08 7.13 -35.48
C PRO A 312 -27.69 7.60 -34.15
N ALA A 313 -27.03 8.57 -33.50
CA ALA A 313 -27.52 9.23 -32.30
C ALA A 313 -27.32 10.73 -32.46
N THR A 314 -28.43 11.46 -32.63
CA THR A 314 -28.45 12.93 -32.76
C THR A 314 -29.03 13.52 -31.49
N ILE A 315 -28.46 14.64 -31.04
CA ILE A 315 -28.87 15.32 -29.81
C ILE A 315 -29.56 16.63 -30.19
N ALA A 316 -30.85 16.72 -29.92
CA ALA A 316 -31.68 17.91 -30.08
C ALA A 316 -32.23 18.37 -28.73
N HIS A 317 -32.73 19.61 -28.67
CA HIS A 317 -33.27 20.24 -27.45
C HIS A 317 -34.39 19.43 -26.75
N ASN A 318 -35.13 18.60 -27.49
CA ASN A 318 -36.21 17.74 -26.99
C ASN A 318 -35.85 16.25 -26.95
N THR A 319 -34.58 15.90 -27.16
CA THR A 319 -34.13 14.51 -27.14
C THR A 319 -34.21 13.97 -25.71
N PRO A 320 -34.94 12.87 -25.46
CA PRO A 320 -34.98 12.27 -24.14
C PRO A 320 -33.63 11.64 -23.78
N ALA A 321 -33.32 11.60 -22.48
CA ALA A 321 -32.15 10.89 -21.97
C ALA A 321 -32.21 9.41 -22.37
N SER A 322 -31.16 8.92 -23.01
CA SER A 322 -31.06 7.52 -23.45
C SER A 322 -29.65 6.99 -23.25
N TRP A 323 -29.52 5.67 -23.13
CA TRP A 323 -28.22 5.02 -23.09
C TRP A 323 -27.62 4.96 -24.49
N ILE A 324 -26.38 5.39 -24.63
CA ILE A 324 -25.65 5.50 -25.88
C ILE A 324 -24.34 4.72 -25.73
N GLU A 325 -24.10 3.74 -26.59
CA GLU A 325 -22.83 3.01 -26.60
C GLU A 325 -21.69 3.92 -27.11
N ILE A 326 -20.60 4.08 -26.37
CA ILE A 326 -19.38 4.74 -26.86
C ILE A 326 -18.44 3.62 -27.35
N PRO A 327 -18.19 3.48 -28.67
CA PRO A 327 -17.31 2.44 -29.17
C PRO A 327 -15.84 2.75 -28.84
N ARG A 328 -15.00 1.72 -28.85
CA ARG A 328 -13.54 1.93 -28.81
C ARG A 328 -13.11 2.71 -30.04
N GLU A 329 -12.23 3.69 -29.84
CA GLU A 329 -11.69 4.52 -30.92
C GLU A 329 -10.90 3.69 -31.93
N SER A 330 -10.13 2.71 -31.46
CA SER A 330 -9.46 1.71 -32.30
C SER A 330 -9.24 0.41 -31.53
N ALA A 331 -8.90 -0.67 -32.23
CA ALA A 331 -8.67 -1.99 -31.60
C ALA A 331 -7.61 -1.96 -30.49
N ASN A 332 -6.60 -1.09 -30.62
CA ASN A 332 -5.50 -0.94 -29.68
C ASN A 332 -5.65 0.29 -28.76
N SER A 333 -6.66 1.12 -28.96
CA SER A 333 -6.88 2.30 -28.11
C SER A 333 -7.45 1.88 -26.75
N ARG A 334 -6.98 2.56 -25.70
CA ARG A 334 -7.60 2.53 -24.37
C ARG A 334 -8.70 3.56 -24.22
N SER A 335 -9.05 4.28 -25.29
CA SER A 335 -10.08 5.30 -25.28
C SER A 335 -11.30 4.86 -26.08
N PHE A 336 -12.45 5.32 -25.62
CA PHE A 336 -13.73 5.21 -26.28
C PHE A 336 -14.09 6.57 -26.85
N LEU A 337 -14.60 6.61 -28.08
CA LEU A 337 -14.93 7.84 -28.76
C LEU A 337 -16.24 7.70 -29.55
N ARG A 338 -17.17 8.64 -29.37
CA ARG A 338 -18.35 8.79 -30.22
C ARG A 338 -18.55 10.25 -30.57
N ARG A 339 -18.82 10.53 -31.85
CA ARG A 339 -19.24 11.85 -32.34
C ARG A 339 -20.76 11.86 -32.38
N LEU A 340 -21.37 12.86 -31.73
CA LEU A 340 -22.81 13.02 -31.63
C LEU A 340 -23.19 14.34 -32.31
N PRO A 341 -23.90 14.31 -33.46
CA PRO A 341 -24.42 15.52 -34.09
C PRO A 341 -25.36 16.28 -33.14
N LEU A 342 -25.22 17.60 -33.10
CA LEU A 342 -26.03 18.52 -32.32
C LEU A 342 -26.99 19.28 -33.23
N GLU A 343 -28.28 19.27 -32.90
CA GLU A 343 -29.31 20.06 -33.56
C GLU A 343 -29.64 21.31 -32.74
N ASP A 344 -29.56 22.47 -33.40
CA ASP A 344 -29.87 23.77 -32.81
C ASP A 344 -29.14 24.01 -31.46
N PRO A 345 -27.79 24.18 -31.47
CA PRO A 345 -26.96 24.37 -30.28
C PRO A 345 -27.47 25.47 -29.34
N SER A 346 -28.12 26.50 -29.87
CA SER A 346 -28.73 27.58 -29.08
C SER A 346 -29.88 27.07 -28.22
N LYS A 347 -30.85 26.34 -28.79
CA LYS A 347 -31.96 25.76 -28.02
C LYS A 347 -31.51 24.65 -27.07
N LEU A 348 -30.44 23.93 -27.43
CA LEU A 348 -29.81 22.96 -26.53
C LEU A 348 -29.29 23.63 -25.25
N GLY A 349 -28.66 24.80 -25.37
CA GLY A 349 -28.18 25.57 -24.20
C GLY A 349 -29.31 26.09 -23.31
N GLU A 350 -30.46 26.43 -23.90
CA GLU A 350 -31.66 26.85 -23.17
C GLU A 350 -32.33 25.68 -22.44
N SER A 351 -32.41 24.52 -23.09
CA SER A 351 -33.07 23.31 -22.55
C SER A 351 -32.20 22.58 -21.53
N PHE A 352 -30.87 22.67 -21.67
CA PHE A 352 -29.90 22.07 -20.77
C PHE A 352 -28.86 23.11 -20.31
N PRO A 353 -29.22 24.02 -19.38
CA PRO A 353 -28.29 25.02 -18.85
C PRO A 353 -27.11 24.40 -18.11
N THR A 354 -27.38 23.30 -17.41
CA THR A 354 -26.37 22.37 -16.89
C THR A 354 -26.58 21.03 -17.57
N LEU A 355 -25.49 20.41 -17.99
CA LEU A 355 -25.53 19.17 -18.73
C LEU A 355 -24.67 18.14 -18.00
N GLY A 356 -25.30 17.01 -17.70
CA GLY A 356 -24.67 15.87 -17.07
C GLY A 356 -24.77 14.63 -17.94
N ARG A 357 -23.98 13.63 -17.57
CA ARG A 357 -24.01 12.29 -18.12
C ARG A 357 -23.80 11.26 -17.02
N LEU A 358 -24.31 10.05 -17.25
CA LEU A 358 -23.92 8.87 -16.47
C LEU A 358 -23.03 7.98 -17.31
N LEU A 359 -21.96 7.43 -16.72
CA LEU A 359 -21.08 6.47 -17.37
C LEU A 359 -21.12 5.12 -16.67
N VAL A 360 -21.22 4.05 -17.45
CA VAL A 360 -21.08 2.66 -16.99
C VAL A 360 -20.07 1.96 -17.89
N TYR A 361 -19.04 1.38 -17.28
CA TYR A 361 -18.06 0.56 -17.97
C TYR A 361 -18.50 -0.91 -17.89
N GLU A 362 -18.54 -1.58 -19.04
CA GLU A 362 -18.95 -2.99 -19.11
C GLU A 362 -17.73 -3.85 -19.46
N PHE A 363 -17.44 -4.85 -18.62
CA PHE A 363 -16.58 -5.97 -18.95
C PHE A 363 -17.42 -7.08 -19.60
N ASP A 364 -16.86 -7.79 -20.57
CA ASP A 364 -17.56 -8.88 -21.25
C ASP A 364 -16.53 -9.92 -21.73
N ASN A 365 -16.51 -11.06 -21.04
CA ASN A 365 -15.74 -12.26 -21.40
C ASN A 365 -16.67 -13.44 -21.78
N GLY A 366 -17.90 -13.13 -22.20
CA GLY A 366 -18.99 -14.11 -22.38
C GLY A 366 -20.12 -13.92 -21.37
N THR A 367 -19.87 -13.24 -20.24
CA THR A 367 -20.89 -12.74 -19.32
C THR A 367 -20.69 -11.24 -19.12
N PRO A 368 -21.66 -10.38 -19.52
CA PRO A 368 -21.56 -8.94 -19.31
C PRO A 368 -21.63 -8.56 -17.83
N GLU A 369 -20.69 -7.73 -17.37
CA GLU A 369 -20.65 -7.22 -16.00
C GLU A 369 -20.26 -5.73 -15.97
N ALA A 370 -20.96 -4.93 -15.17
CA ALA A 370 -20.57 -3.56 -14.87
C ALA A 370 -19.34 -3.54 -13.96
N ILE A 371 -18.35 -2.71 -14.32
CA ILE A 371 -17.11 -2.56 -13.57
C ILE A 371 -17.35 -1.60 -12.41
N GLU A 372 -17.02 -2.06 -11.19
CA GLU A 372 -17.04 -1.20 -10.00
C GLU A 372 -15.90 -0.18 -10.06
N MET A 373 -16.24 1.08 -9.77
CA MET A 373 -15.36 2.23 -9.89
C MET A 373 -15.33 3.03 -8.60
N GLN A 374 -14.17 3.64 -8.28
CA GLN A 374 -14.06 4.56 -7.15
C GLN A 374 -14.82 5.86 -7.48
N HIS A 375 -15.71 6.30 -6.58
CA HIS A 375 -16.44 7.55 -6.68
C HIS A 375 -16.02 8.54 -5.57
N PRO A 376 -15.80 9.83 -5.87
CA PRO A 376 -15.38 10.82 -4.87
C PRO A 376 -16.32 10.93 -3.66
N THR A 377 -17.62 10.71 -3.87
CA THR A 377 -18.66 10.89 -2.83
C THR A 377 -19.12 9.59 -2.17
N TYR A 378 -19.05 8.46 -2.88
CA TYR A 378 -19.76 7.25 -2.48
C TYR A 378 -18.87 6.03 -2.26
N ASP A 379 -17.56 6.25 -2.19
CA ASP A 379 -16.53 5.21 -2.18
C ASP A 379 -16.54 4.38 -3.47
N ARG A 380 -17.52 3.50 -3.67
CA ARG A 380 -17.62 2.62 -4.86
C ARG A 380 -18.99 2.65 -5.53
N THR A 381 -19.00 2.56 -6.86
CA THR A 381 -20.22 2.60 -7.69
C THR A 381 -20.00 1.97 -9.06
N TYR A 382 -21.06 1.44 -9.68
CA TYR A 382 -21.06 1.02 -11.09
C TYR A 382 -21.44 2.16 -12.05
N VAL A 383 -22.03 3.23 -11.51
CA VAL A 383 -22.57 4.37 -12.26
C VAL A 383 -21.85 5.63 -11.81
N LEU A 384 -21.08 6.22 -12.71
CA LEU A 384 -20.37 7.48 -12.47
C LEU A 384 -21.22 8.64 -12.98
N ASP A 385 -21.48 9.63 -12.14
CA ASP A 385 -22.11 10.89 -12.56
C ASP A 385 -21.06 11.96 -12.86
N GLU A 386 -21.17 12.58 -14.03
CA GLU A 386 -20.23 13.62 -14.48
C GLU A 386 -20.98 14.83 -15.05
N GLU A 387 -20.63 16.02 -14.55
CA GLU A 387 -21.10 17.29 -15.09
C GLU A 387 -20.15 17.79 -16.19
N MET A 388 -20.72 18.14 -17.34
CA MET A 388 -20.01 18.74 -18.47
C MET A 388 -19.77 20.24 -18.22
N LYS A 389 -18.78 20.55 -17.38
CA LYS A 389 -18.51 21.93 -16.91
C LYS A 389 -18.26 22.95 -18.04
N THR A 390 -17.81 22.49 -19.20
CA THR A 390 -17.49 23.36 -20.35
C THR A 390 -18.68 23.56 -21.29
N TRP A 391 -19.81 22.88 -21.08
CA TRP A 391 -20.96 22.84 -22.00
C TRP A 391 -21.43 24.22 -22.46
N ALA A 392 -21.82 25.08 -21.53
CA ALA A 392 -22.34 26.42 -21.85
C ALA A 392 -21.32 27.25 -22.66
N SER A 393 -20.04 27.18 -22.29
CA SER A 393 -18.97 27.89 -22.99
C SER A 393 -18.68 27.31 -24.39
N ALA A 394 -18.87 26.01 -24.57
CA ALA A 394 -18.63 25.31 -25.82
C ALA A 394 -19.73 25.59 -26.85
N LEU A 395 -21.00 25.60 -26.43
CA LEU A 395 -22.13 25.99 -27.28
C LEU A 395 -22.01 27.43 -27.80
N GLN A 396 -21.60 28.38 -26.95
CA GLN A 396 -21.40 29.78 -27.35
C GLN A 396 -20.33 29.95 -28.44
N ARG A 397 -19.31 29.09 -28.46
CA ARG A 397 -18.28 29.09 -29.51
C ARG A 397 -18.79 28.50 -30.82
N SER A 398 -19.64 27.46 -30.75
CA SER A 398 -20.22 26.82 -31.94
C SER A 398 -21.19 27.75 -32.71
N GLY A 399 -22.00 28.53 -32.00
CA GLY A 399 -22.97 29.46 -32.61
C GLY A 399 -22.34 30.68 -33.28
N LYS A 400 -21.11 31.05 -32.88
CA LYS A 400 -20.31 32.09 -33.55
C LYS A 400 -19.49 31.42 -34.65
N GLY A 401 -20.16 31.00 -35.72
CA GLY A 401 -19.58 30.26 -36.84
C GLY A 401 -18.13 30.68 -37.12
N THR A 402 -17.19 29.79 -36.82
CA THR A 402 -15.78 30.04 -37.14
C THR A 402 -15.68 30.00 -38.66
N PRO A 403 -15.31 31.10 -39.35
CA PRO A 403 -15.21 31.08 -40.80
C PRO A 403 -14.21 29.98 -41.21
N PRO A 404 -14.52 29.21 -42.27
CA PRO A 404 -13.65 28.12 -42.70
C PRO A 404 -12.25 28.66 -42.95
N LYS A 405 -11.27 28.11 -42.22
CA LYS A 405 -9.85 28.38 -42.47
C LYS A 405 -9.60 27.97 -43.92
N LYS A 406 -9.43 28.94 -44.83
CA LYS A 406 -9.04 28.68 -46.22
C LYS A 406 -7.86 27.72 -46.18
N ALA A 407 -8.01 26.57 -46.84
CA ALA A 407 -6.93 25.64 -47.06
C ALA A 407 -5.76 26.43 -47.67
N ASN A 408 -4.66 26.53 -46.94
CA ASN A 408 -3.42 27.03 -47.53
C ASN A 408 -2.99 25.97 -48.53
N ASP A 409 -3.06 26.31 -49.82
CA ASP A 409 -2.35 25.61 -50.88
C ASP A 409 -0.86 25.55 -50.50
N SER A 410 -0.44 24.42 -49.94
CA SER A 410 0.96 24.08 -49.82
C SER A 410 1.48 23.77 -51.21
N LYS A 411 1.95 24.80 -51.92
CA LYS A 411 2.82 24.63 -53.08
C LYS A 411 4.01 23.76 -52.67
N ASN A 412 4.10 22.60 -53.32
CA ASN A 412 5.20 21.67 -53.21
C ASN A 412 6.50 22.35 -53.69
N PRO A 413 7.58 22.46 -52.88
CA PRO A 413 8.79 23.18 -53.27
C PRO A 413 9.71 22.44 -54.26
N ASN A 414 9.30 21.28 -54.79
CA ASN A 414 10.18 20.41 -55.58
C ASN A 414 9.98 20.47 -57.11
N ASP A 415 9.42 21.55 -57.64
CA ASP A 415 9.45 21.83 -59.08
C ASP A 415 10.40 22.99 -59.39
N SER A 416 11.69 22.69 -59.51
CA SER A 416 12.67 23.48 -60.27
C SER A 416 13.92 22.64 -60.54
N LYS A 417 14.31 22.60 -61.82
CA LYS A 417 15.45 21.91 -62.43
C LYS A 417 16.80 22.26 -61.83
#